data_AF-A0A0E3REC6-F1
#
_entry.id   AF-A0A0E3REC6-F1
#
_cell.length_a   1.000
_cell.length_b   1.000
_cell.length_c   1.000
_cell.angle_alpha   90.00
_cell.angle_beta   90.00
_cell.angle_gamma   90.00
#
_symmetry.space_group_name_H-M   'P 1'
#
loop_
_entity.id
_entity.type
_entity.pdbx_description
1 polymer ?
#
loop_
_entity_poly.entity_id
_entity_poly.type
_entity_poly.pdbx_seq_one_letter_code
_entity_poly.pdbx_strand_id
1 'polypeptide(L)'
;MSKVAVRGYTQRLEKPQAKRSFSYDTPLRHNRVLVFDTETTIDQYQNFKIGYFQIYQDGVIQHDGLFYDPSTLNEREINILEAYSKKHNINLYSLDEFIDNVFYPEVFGLKTLCNGYNLAFDLIRIAKRSGDSRGRNRGGFTLTLSDDPFNPPIIVKKLGYSNNFKFTTTKQNKGESHFSGYFLDTQRLAEVLLQERRISLEKAAERLNTPVKKMKEIEHGKVTEKYIDYLIKDVETTQAVYEKLVKELDVYQIHVPITKIFSEASIGKYALSQLGVKPFLELNPDFPDLIIGNMMTSYFGGRTECKIRKEPIKVTVLDFTSMYPTVTMLMNLWKYIIAESLVSQPFNY
;
A
#
# COMPACT_ATOMS: atom_id res chain seq x y z
N MET A 1 -10.70 3.83 46.31
CA MET A 1 -10.32 4.94 45.42
C MET A 1 -10.70 4.55 44.00
N SER A 2 -11.62 5.28 43.37
CA SER A 2 -11.92 5.11 41.95
C SER A 2 -10.70 5.55 41.14
N LYS A 3 -10.26 4.75 40.17
CA LYS A 3 -9.20 5.14 39.23
C LYS A 3 -9.77 6.21 38.30
N VAL A 4 -9.32 7.45 38.44
CA VAL A 4 -9.63 8.53 37.49
C VAL A 4 -8.61 8.45 36.37
N ALA A 5 -9.07 8.29 35.12
CA ALA A 5 -8.23 8.42 33.95
C ALA A 5 -8.26 9.89 33.47
N VAL A 6 -7.12 10.56 33.51
CA VAL A 6 -6.96 11.92 32.99
C VAL A 6 -6.26 11.88 31.63
N ARG A 7 -6.66 12.74 30.70
CA ARG A 7 -5.93 12.96 29.45
C ARG A 7 -4.83 13.97 29.69
N GLY A 8 -3.58 13.59 29.44
CA GLY A 8 -2.43 14.49 29.50
C GLY A 8 -1.96 14.84 28.10
N TYR A 9 -1.75 16.14 27.83
CA TYR A 9 -0.95 16.57 26.70
C TYR A 9 0.53 16.42 27.05
N THR A 10 1.31 15.76 26.20
CA THR A 10 2.74 15.54 26.42
C THR A 10 3.55 16.48 25.55
N GLN A 11 4.45 17.22 26.17
CA GLN A 11 5.41 18.08 25.47
C GLN A 11 6.65 17.29 25.10
N ARG A 12 7.16 17.51 23.90
CA ARG A 12 8.45 16.97 23.47
C ARG A 12 9.54 17.95 23.89
N LEU A 13 10.42 17.55 24.81
CA LEU A 13 11.49 18.40 25.36
C LEU A 13 12.50 18.87 24.29
N GLU A 14 12.67 18.09 23.22
CA GLU A 14 13.49 18.46 22.07
C GLU A 14 12.60 18.76 20.86
N LYS A 15 12.72 19.99 20.33
CA LYS A 15 12.14 20.32 19.02
C LYS A 15 12.81 19.40 17.99
N PRO A 16 12.06 18.60 17.21
CA PRO A 16 12.68 17.77 16.19
C PRO A 16 13.46 18.68 15.23
N GLN A 17 14.76 18.45 15.06
CA GLN A 17 15.51 19.10 13.98
C GLN A 17 14.72 18.94 12.69
N ALA A 18 14.50 20.06 11.98
CA ALA A 18 13.92 20.06 10.65
C ALA A 18 14.79 19.17 9.77
N LYS A 19 14.40 17.90 9.64
CA LYS A 19 15.07 17.00 8.72
C LYS A 19 14.71 17.51 7.35
N ARG A 20 15.72 17.78 6.53
CA ARG A 20 15.55 17.83 5.08
C ARG A 20 14.77 16.56 4.72
N SER A 21 13.49 16.72 4.36
CA SER A 21 12.81 15.67 3.64
C SER A 21 13.58 15.59 2.33
N PHE A 22 14.38 14.54 2.16
CA PHE A 22 14.80 14.15 0.83
C PHE A 22 13.51 13.70 0.13
N SER A 23 12.79 14.69 -0.40
CA SER A 23 11.68 14.51 -1.29
C SER A 23 12.32 14.23 -2.63
N TYR A 24 12.64 12.95 -2.89
CA TYR A 24 12.62 12.53 -4.27
C TYR A 24 11.21 12.81 -4.75
N ASP A 25 11.10 13.62 -5.80
CA ASP A 25 9.87 13.85 -6.53
C ASP A 25 9.31 12.48 -6.90
N THR A 26 8.41 11.97 -6.06
CA THR A 26 7.86 10.64 -6.24
C THR A 26 6.85 10.81 -7.36
N PRO A 27 7.01 10.11 -8.49
CA PRO A 27 6.13 10.29 -9.63
C PRO A 27 4.68 10.09 -9.19
N LEU A 28 3.78 10.95 -9.70
CA LEU A 28 2.36 10.79 -9.42
C LEU A 28 1.87 9.45 -9.95
N ARG A 29 2.28 9.12 -11.18
CA ARG A 29 2.00 7.88 -11.92
C ARG A 29 3.30 7.31 -12.48
N HIS A 30 3.26 6.05 -12.88
CA HIS A 30 4.40 5.34 -13.42
C HIS A 30 4.09 4.88 -14.84
N ASN A 31 5.00 5.17 -15.78
CA ASN A 31 4.91 4.69 -17.15
C ASN A 31 5.40 3.24 -17.27
N ARG A 32 6.33 2.83 -16.40
CA ARG A 32 6.85 1.46 -16.36
C ARG A 32 6.36 0.72 -15.12
N VAL A 33 5.72 -0.43 -15.33
CA VAL A 33 5.09 -1.23 -14.27
C VAL A 33 5.45 -2.70 -14.44
N LEU A 34 5.94 -3.33 -13.38
CA LEU A 34 6.09 -4.77 -13.26
C LEU A 34 4.95 -5.27 -12.38
N VAL A 35 4.09 -6.12 -12.94
CA VAL A 35 3.03 -6.82 -12.22
C VAL A 35 3.41 -8.28 -12.13
N PHE A 36 3.30 -8.88 -10.95
CA PHE A 36 3.50 -10.31 -10.79
C PHE A 36 2.59 -10.88 -9.71
N ASP A 37 2.40 -12.19 -9.77
CA ASP A 37 1.62 -12.96 -8.81
C ASP A 37 2.32 -14.31 -8.59
N THR A 38 2.05 -14.93 -7.43
CA THR A 38 2.69 -16.19 -7.04
C THR A 38 1.67 -17.24 -6.60
N GLU A 39 1.90 -18.48 -7.03
CA GLU A 39 1.17 -19.64 -6.55
C GLU A 39 2.04 -20.49 -5.62
N THR A 40 1.40 -21.06 -4.61
CA THR A 40 2.08 -21.75 -3.52
C THR A 40 1.62 -23.19 -3.36
N THR A 41 2.32 -23.95 -2.51
CA THR A 41 1.77 -25.16 -1.92
C THR A 41 0.52 -24.83 -1.09
N ILE A 42 -0.35 -25.83 -0.91
CA ILE A 42 -1.59 -25.70 -0.10
C ILE A 42 -1.40 -26.12 1.36
N ASP A 43 -0.19 -26.54 1.73
CA ASP A 43 0.16 -26.83 3.11
C ASP A 43 0.33 -25.54 3.94
N GLN A 44 0.54 -25.71 5.24
CA GLN A 44 0.70 -24.60 6.19
C GLN A 44 1.95 -23.73 5.94
N TYR A 45 2.93 -24.20 5.17
CA TYR A 45 4.14 -23.44 4.85
C TYR A 45 3.89 -22.48 3.68
N GLN A 46 2.99 -22.85 2.76
CA GLN A 46 2.68 -22.09 1.55
C GLN A 46 3.97 -21.72 0.81
N ASN A 47 4.80 -22.73 0.53
CA ASN A 47 6.05 -22.52 -0.19
C ASN A 47 5.76 -22.10 -1.63
N PHE A 48 6.57 -21.20 -2.17
CA PHE A 48 6.47 -20.78 -3.57
C PHE A 48 6.58 -21.99 -4.51
N LYS A 49 5.74 -22.05 -5.56
CA LYS A 49 5.83 -23.06 -6.61
C LYS A 49 6.16 -22.41 -7.96
N ILE A 50 5.21 -21.62 -8.45
CA ILE A 50 5.29 -20.95 -9.74
C ILE A 50 4.81 -19.50 -9.60
N GLY A 51 5.28 -18.64 -10.48
CA GLY A 51 4.83 -17.27 -10.60
C GLY A 51 4.81 -16.86 -12.07
N TYR A 52 4.09 -15.79 -12.34
CA TYR A 52 4.06 -15.16 -13.65
C TYR A 52 4.20 -13.66 -13.46
N PHE A 53 4.84 -12.99 -14.41
CA PHE A 53 4.99 -11.55 -14.40
C PHE A 53 4.78 -10.97 -15.79
N GLN A 54 4.39 -9.70 -15.81
CA GLN A 54 4.34 -8.86 -17.00
C GLN A 54 4.97 -7.51 -16.69
N ILE A 55 5.77 -7.01 -17.62
CA ILE A 55 6.37 -5.68 -17.57
C ILE A 55 5.72 -4.84 -18.66
N TYR A 56 5.16 -3.71 -18.26
CA TYR A 56 4.49 -2.76 -19.12
C TYR A 56 5.32 -1.48 -19.25
N GLN A 57 5.30 -0.90 -20.44
CA GLN A 57 5.75 0.47 -20.72
C GLN A 57 4.58 1.19 -21.40
N ASP A 58 4.09 2.26 -20.77
CA ASP A 58 2.97 3.07 -21.27
C ASP A 58 1.72 2.22 -21.60
N GLY A 59 1.46 1.20 -20.77
CA GLY A 59 0.34 0.27 -20.93
C GLY A 59 0.57 -0.84 -21.96
N VAL A 60 1.76 -0.92 -22.58
CA VAL A 60 2.10 -1.96 -23.57
C VAL A 60 3.06 -2.98 -22.95
N ILE A 61 2.73 -4.26 -23.06
CA ILE A 61 3.61 -5.36 -22.60
C ILE A 61 4.94 -5.28 -23.35
N GLN A 62 6.03 -5.20 -22.60
CA GLN A 62 7.41 -5.23 -23.09
C GLN A 62 8.05 -6.60 -22.90
N HIS A 63 7.68 -7.29 -21.82
CA HIS A 63 8.27 -8.55 -21.44
C HIS A 63 7.34 -9.29 -20.50
N ASP A 64 7.31 -10.61 -20.59
CA ASP A 64 6.58 -11.48 -19.71
C ASP A 64 7.33 -12.80 -19.51
N GLY A 65 6.95 -13.53 -18.47
CA GLY A 65 7.60 -14.78 -18.18
C GLY A 65 6.99 -15.54 -17.02
N LEU A 66 7.08 -16.85 -17.11
CA LEU A 66 6.85 -17.76 -16.00
C LEU A 66 8.16 -17.92 -15.21
N PHE A 67 8.03 -18.09 -13.91
CA PHE A 67 9.16 -18.43 -13.06
C PHE A 67 8.77 -19.47 -12.02
N TYR A 68 9.73 -20.29 -11.60
CA TYR A 68 9.45 -21.42 -10.70
C TYR A 68 10.64 -21.78 -9.83
N ASP A 69 10.36 -22.46 -8.72
CA ASP A 69 11.40 -23.06 -7.89
C ASP A 69 11.48 -24.56 -8.20
N PRO A 70 12.54 -25.03 -8.88
CA PRO A 70 12.69 -26.43 -9.25
C PRO A 70 12.69 -27.37 -8.04
N SER A 71 12.99 -26.89 -6.82
CA SER A 71 13.00 -27.71 -5.61
C SER A 71 11.61 -28.03 -5.07
N THR A 72 10.56 -27.33 -5.53
CA THR A 72 9.19 -27.46 -5.02
C THR A 72 8.24 -28.15 -6.00
N LEU A 73 8.65 -28.30 -7.25
CA LEU A 73 7.90 -29.00 -8.30
C LEU A 73 8.40 -30.44 -8.46
N ASN A 74 7.49 -31.37 -8.76
CA ASN A 74 7.87 -32.70 -9.22
C ASN A 74 8.12 -32.73 -10.74
N GLU A 75 8.75 -33.79 -11.24
CA GLU A 75 9.09 -33.94 -12.68
C GLU A 75 7.89 -33.75 -13.62
N ARG A 76 6.70 -34.20 -13.21
CA ARG A 76 5.49 -34.04 -14.03
C ARG A 76 5.07 -32.58 -14.12
N GLU A 77 5.15 -31.84 -13.01
CA GLU A 77 4.83 -30.41 -12.98
C GLU A 77 5.83 -29.59 -13.79
N ILE A 78 7.13 -29.92 -13.71
CA ILE A 78 8.19 -29.29 -14.52
C ILE A 78 7.92 -29.51 -16.01
N ASN A 79 7.67 -30.76 -16.42
CA ASN A 79 7.36 -31.09 -17.82
C ASN A 79 6.13 -30.34 -18.35
N ILE A 80 5.09 -30.16 -17.52
CA ILE A 80 3.90 -29.37 -17.88
C ILE A 80 4.28 -27.90 -18.09
N LEU A 81 5.06 -27.33 -17.17
CA LEU A 81 5.46 -25.93 -17.22
C LEU A 81 6.35 -25.63 -18.44
N GLU A 82 7.32 -26.49 -18.73
CA GLU A 82 8.19 -26.39 -19.91
C GLU A 82 7.40 -26.55 -21.22
N ALA A 83 6.51 -27.54 -21.29
CA ALA A 83 5.66 -27.75 -22.45
C ALA A 83 4.74 -26.55 -22.69
N TYR A 84 4.15 -25.99 -21.63
CA TYR A 84 3.31 -24.79 -21.70
C TYR A 84 4.12 -23.58 -22.17
N SER A 85 5.26 -23.30 -21.55
CA SER A 85 6.17 -22.22 -21.94
C SER A 85 6.54 -22.29 -23.42
N LYS A 86 6.95 -23.48 -23.91
CA LYS A 86 7.30 -23.69 -25.31
C LYS A 86 6.12 -23.53 -26.26
N LYS A 87 4.95 -24.06 -25.89
CA LYS A 87 3.71 -23.99 -26.69
C LYS A 87 3.22 -22.55 -26.86
N HIS A 88 3.34 -21.74 -25.81
CA HIS A 88 2.85 -20.36 -25.78
C HIS A 88 3.94 -19.31 -26.06
N ASN A 89 5.19 -19.75 -26.28
CA ASN A 89 6.36 -18.88 -26.48
C ASN A 89 6.54 -17.85 -25.34
N ILE A 90 6.34 -18.32 -24.09
CA ILE A 90 6.53 -17.54 -22.86
C ILE A 90 7.88 -17.93 -22.27
N ASN A 91 8.70 -16.96 -21.87
CA ASN A 91 9.98 -17.25 -21.26
C ASN A 91 9.80 -17.94 -19.90
N LEU A 92 10.72 -18.85 -19.58
CA LEU A 92 10.71 -19.61 -18.33
C LEU A 92 12.02 -19.34 -17.57
N TYR A 93 11.89 -18.93 -16.32
CA TYR A 93 13.00 -18.60 -15.43
C TYR A 93 12.98 -19.49 -14.19
N SER A 94 14.14 -19.87 -13.66
CA SER A 94 14.19 -20.24 -12.24
C SER A 94 13.88 -19.02 -11.36
N LEU A 95 13.48 -19.26 -10.11
CA LEU A 95 13.21 -18.19 -9.15
C LEU A 95 14.40 -17.23 -9.00
N ASP A 96 15.61 -17.77 -8.94
CA ASP A 96 16.85 -16.99 -8.82
C ASP A 96 17.11 -16.15 -10.08
N GLU A 97 16.92 -16.72 -11.27
CA GLU A 97 17.04 -15.98 -12.52
C GLU A 97 15.99 -14.86 -12.63
N PHE A 98 14.76 -15.10 -12.21
CA PHE A 98 13.74 -14.05 -12.16
C PHE A 98 14.17 -12.92 -11.21
N ILE A 99 14.64 -13.24 -10.01
CA ILE A 99 15.03 -12.23 -9.01
C ILE A 99 16.20 -11.38 -9.52
N ASP A 100 17.27 -12.03 -9.97
CA ASP A 100 18.54 -11.36 -10.29
C ASP A 100 18.57 -10.77 -11.70
N ASN A 101 17.89 -11.39 -12.68
CA ASN A 101 17.92 -10.96 -14.08
C ASN A 101 16.67 -10.15 -14.50
N VAL A 102 15.60 -10.15 -13.70
CA VAL A 102 14.36 -9.41 -14.03
C VAL A 102 13.97 -8.46 -12.89
N PHE A 103 13.65 -8.98 -11.69
CA PHE A 103 13.08 -8.18 -10.61
C PHE A 103 13.97 -7.03 -10.17
N TYR A 104 15.24 -7.28 -9.82
CA TYR A 104 16.14 -6.20 -9.39
C TYR A 104 16.53 -5.24 -10.52
N PRO A 105 16.88 -5.71 -11.74
CA PRO A 105 17.10 -4.82 -12.88
C PRO A 105 15.92 -3.88 -13.14
N GLU A 106 14.69 -4.38 -13.05
CA GLU A 106 13.48 -3.57 -13.22
C GLU A 106 13.21 -2.65 -12.02
N VAL A 107 12.92 -3.24 -10.86
CA VAL A 107 12.36 -2.54 -9.71
C VAL A 107 13.39 -1.63 -9.06
N PHE A 108 14.66 -2.03 -9.01
CA PHE A 108 15.73 -1.24 -8.41
C PHE A 108 16.55 -0.46 -9.45
N GLY A 109 16.97 -1.12 -10.54
CA GLY A 109 17.80 -0.53 -11.59
C GLY A 109 17.07 0.53 -12.42
N LEU A 110 15.95 0.14 -13.05
CA LEU A 110 15.13 1.01 -13.90
C LEU A 110 14.09 1.81 -13.12
N LYS A 111 13.97 1.56 -11.81
CA LYS A 111 12.95 2.18 -10.93
C LYS A 111 11.53 1.94 -11.44
N THR A 112 11.29 0.74 -11.96
CA THR A 112 9.96 0.26 -12.37
C THR A 112 9.04 0.14 -11.16
N LEU A 113 7.76 0.48 -11.32
CA LEU A 113 6.75 0.26 -10.26
C LEU A 113 6.54 -1.24 -10.06
N CYS A 114 6.88 -1.75 -8.88
CA CYS A 114 6.55 -3.11 -8.46
C CYS A 114 5.11 -3.15 -7.95
N ASN A 115 4.25 -3.89 -8.65
CA ASN A 115 2.83 -3.96 -8.38
C ASN A 115 2.36 -5.41 -8.21
N GLY A 116 1.35 -5.60 -7.35
CA GLY A 116 0.69 -6.88 -7.12
C GLY A 116 -0.63 -6.67 -6.37
N TYR A 117 -1.46 -7.71 -6.25
CA TYR A 117 -2.72 -7.66 -5.51
C TYR A 117 -2.60 -8.48 -4.23
N ASN A 118 -2.38 -7.82 -3.07
CA ASN A 118 -1.81 -8.41 -1.84
C ASN A 118 -0.29 -8.62 -1.93
N LEU A 119 0.42 -7.66 -2.54
CA LEU A 119 1.88 -7.69 -2.83
C LEU A 119 2.78 -8.16 -1.67
N ALA A 120 2.40 -7.89 -0.42
CA ALA A 120 3.17 -8.36 0.73
C ALA A 120 3.26 -9.88 0.80
N PHE A 121 2.21 -10.60 0.39
CA PHE A 121 2.22 -12.05 0.32
C PHE A 121 3.24 -12.51 -0.72
N ASP A 122 3.14 -12.04 -1.96
CA ASP A 122 4.00 -12.47 -3.07
C ASP A 122 5.47 -12.17 -2.82
N LEU A 123 5.80 -10.98 -2.30
CA LEU A 123 7.18 -10.63 -1.95
C LEU A 123 7.78 -11.55 -0.88
N ILE A 124 6.96 -12.04 0.07
CA ILE A 124 7.42 -13.00 1.07
C ILE A 124 7.65 -14.37 0.43
N ARG A 125 6.86 -14.76 -0.57
CA ARG A 125 6.99 -16.06 -1.25
C ARG A 125 8.27 -16.17 -2.07
N ILE A 126 8.71 -15.08 -2.70
CA ILE A 126 9.97 -15.06 -3.46
C ILE A 126 11.21 -14.76 -2.60
N ALA A 127 11.07 -14.64 -1.27
CA ALA A 127 12.19 -14.29 -0.41
C ALA A 127 13.04 -15.52 -0.05
N LYS A 128 14.34 -15.45 -0.35
CA LYS A 128 15.33 -16.45 0.10
C LYS A 128 15.45 -16.50 1.62
N ARG A 129 15.44 -15.33 2.27
CA ARG A 129 15.59 -15.20 3.72
C ARG A 129 14.71 -14.07 4.26
N SER A 130 14.28 -14.21 5.51
CA SER A 130 13.56 -13.16 6.22
C SER A 130 14.15 -12.94 7.62
N GLY A 131 13.97 -11.73 8.16
CA GLY A 131 14.37 -11.40 9.52
C GLY A 131 13.68 -10.14 10.05
N ASP A 132 13.71 -9.94 11.36
CA ASP A 132 13.07 -8.79 11.99
C ASP A 132 13.73 -7.47 11.59
N SER A 133 12.92 -6.50 11.17
CA SER A 133 13.37 -5.13 10.97
C SER A 133 13.71 -4.44 12.30
N ARG A 134 14.74 -3.58 12.28
CA ARG A 134 15.27 -2.89 13.47
C ARG A 134 15.10 -1.36 13.41
N GLY A 135 15.37 -0.69 14.52
CA GLY A 135 15.34 0.77 14.63
C GLY A 135 13.97 1.36 14.27
N ARG A 136 13.94 2.34 13.35
CA ARG A 136 12.69 2.98 12.88
C ARG A 136 11.74 2.01 12.16
N ASN A 137 12.26 0.88 11.69
CA ASN A 137 11.51 -0.14 10.98
C ASN A 137 11.03 -1.28 11.91
N ARG A 138 11.25 -1.18 13.24
CA ARG A 138 10.79 -2.17 14.22
C ARG A 138 9.31 -2.52 14.00
N GLY A 139 9.01 -3.82 14.09
CA GLY A 139 7.69 -4.40 13.83
C GLY A 139 7.40 -4.73 12.36
N GLY A 140 8.39 -4.63 11.48
CA GLY A 140 8.32 -5.13 10.10
C GLY A 140 9.28 -6.29 9.85
N PHE A 141 9.24 -6.86 8.65
CA PHE A 141 10.15 -7.89 8.17
C PHE A 141 11.12 -7.31 7.14
N THR A 142 12.35 -7.80 7.15
CA THR A 142 13.36 -7.57 6.11
C THR A 142 13.45 -8.84 5.27
N LEU A 143 13.15 -8.74 3.98
CA LEU A 143 13.15 -9.82 3.00
C LEU A 143 14.40 -9.69 2.12
N THR A 144 15.28 -10.69 2.20
CA THR A 144 16.43 -10.79 1.30
C THR A 144 16.02 -11.69 0.14
N LEU A 145 15.93 -11.11 -1.06
CA LEU A 145 15.55 -11.85 -2.27
C LEU A 145 16.78 -12.38 -3.02
N SER A 146 17.90 -11.65 -3.02
CA SER A 146 19.12 -12.00 -3.74
C SER A 146 20.30 -12.26 -2.79
N ASP A 147 21.25 -13.07 -3.24
CA ASP A 147 22.55 -13.24 -2.57
C ASP A 147 23.58 -12.17 -3.00
N ASP A 148 23.30 -11.41 -4.06
CA ASP A 148 24.11 -10.25 -4.43
C ASP A 148 23.98 -9.14 -3.35
N PRO A 149 25.08 -8.75 -2.68
CA PRO A 149 25.05 -7.72 -1.65
C PRO A 149 24.72 -6.30 -2.16
N PHE A 150 24.75 -6.08 -3.48
CA PHE A 150 24.34 -4.81 -4.09
C PHE A 150 22.82 -4.69 -4.25
N ASN A 151 22.13 -5.83 -4.36
CA ASN A 151 20.68 -5.90 -4.42
C ASN A 151 20.07 -5.69 -3.02
N PRO A 152 19.40 -4.54 -2.76
CA PRO A 152 18.92 -4.23 -1.42
C PRO A 152 17.78 -5.17 -0.99
N PRO A 153 17.82 -5.72 0.23
CA PRO A 153 16.66 -6.33 0.86
C PRO A 153 15.46 -5.37 0.91
N ILE A 154 14.24 -5.93 0.92
CA ILE A 154 12.98 -5.18 1.00
C ILE A 154 12.44 -5.25 2.43
N ILE A 155 12.05 -4.11 2.98
CA ILE A 155 11.32 -4.03 4.24
C ILE A 155 9.83 -4.01 3.95
N VAL A 156 9.09 -4.91 4.59
CA VAL A 156 7.62 -4.89 4.65
C VAL A 156 7.19 -4.58 6.07
N LYS A 157 6.51 -3.45 6.27
CA LYS A 157 6.02 -3.03 7.59
C LYS A 157 4.55 -2.68 7.55
N LYS A 158 3.77 -3.31 8.43
CA LYS A 158 2.36 -3.00 8.59
C LYS A 158 2.15 -1.57 9.10
N LEU A 159 1.24 -0.84 8.47
CA LEU A 159 0.82 0.51 8.82
C LEU A 159 -0.72 0.57 8.83
N GLY A 160 -1.30 0.30 10.00
CA GLY A 160 -2.75 0.14 10.12
C GLY A 160 -3.25 -1.06 9.33
N TYR A 161 -4.03 -0.80 8.28
CA TYR A 161 -4.52 -1.83 7.35
C TYR A 161 -3.68 -1.97 6.08
N SER A 162 -2.74 -1.06 5.82
CA SER A 162 -1.82 -1.13 4.68
C SER A 162 -0.49 -1.77 5.08
N ASN A 163 0.30 -2.14 4.08
CA ASN A 163 1.73 -2.36 4.23
C ASN A 163 2.51 -1.17 3.64
N ASN A 164 3.67 -0.89 4.23
CA ASN A 164 4.67 0.01 3.68
C ASN A 164 5.85 -0.85 3.24
N PHE A 165 6.28 -0.64 1.99
CA PHE A 165 7.37 -1.34 1.35
C PHE A 165 8.51 -0.36 1.09
N LYS A 166 9.73 -0.80 1.33
CA LYS A 166 10.91 -0.05 0.88
C LYS A 166 12.16 -0.89 0.78
N PHE A 167 13.05 -0.55 -0.13
CA PHE A 167 14.41 -1.05 -0.12
C PHE A 167 15.17 -0.57 1.13
N THR A 168 16.01 -1.46 1.64
CA THR A 168 16.99 -1.15 2.70
C THR A 168 18.15 -0.35 2.13
N THR A 169 18.93 0.25 3.04
CA THR A 169 20.19 0.90 2.66
C THR A 169 21.28 -0.14 2.42
N THR A 170 22.03 0.00 1.33
CA THR A 170 23.22 -0.81 1.02
C THR A 170 24.43 0.10 0.81
N LYS A 171 25.57 -0.47 0.38
CA LYS A 171 26.74 0.33 -0.01
C LYS A 171 26.42 1.28 -1.17
N GLN A 172 25.58 0.85 -2.12
CA GLN A 172 25.15 1.64 -3.27
C GLN A 172 23.87 2.44 -2.97
N ASN A 173 22.93 1.87 -2.21
CA ASN A 173 21.66 2.51 -1.90
C ASN A 173 21.70 3.34 -0.59
N LYS A 174 22.35 4.52 -0.59
CA LYS A 174 22.50 5.34 0.62
C LYS A 174 22.60 6.84 0.32
N GLY A 175 22.40 7.68 1.34
CA GLY A 175 22.57 9.14 1.22
C GLY A 175 21.70 9.76 0.14
N GLU A 176 22.29 10.61 -0.70
CA GLU A 176 21.63 11.28 -1.83
C GLU A 176 21.37 10.39 -3.05
N SER A 177 21.85 9.14 -3.02
CA SER A 177 21.53 8.12 -4.01
C SER A 177 20.52 7.10 -3.48
N HIS A 178 19.95 7.34 -2.30
CA HIS A 178 19.01 6.41 -1.70
C HIS A 178 17.68 6.38 -2.45
N PHE A 179 17.38 5.24 -3.03
CA PHE A 179 16.09 4.93 -3.61
C PHE A 179 15.32 3.97 -2.69
N SER A 180 14.14 4.38 -2.24
CA SER A 180 13.28 3.56 -1.41
C SER A 180 12.52 2.47 -2.17
N GLY A 181 12.52 2.50 -3.50
CA GLY A 181 11.65 1.66 -4.32
C GLY A 181 10.27 2.30 -4.56
N TYR A 182 9.65 1.92 -5.67
CA TYR A 182 8.26 2.20 -5.97
C TYR A 182 7.49 0.89 -5.88
N PHE A 183 6.66 0.78 -4.85
CA PHE A 183 5.87 -0.41 -4.57
C PHE A 183 4.41 0.00 -4.43
N LEU A 184 3.51 -0.76 -5.03
CA LEU A 184 2.08 -0.58 -4.93
C LEU A 184 1.40 -1.92 -4.67
N ASP A 185 0.58 -1.93 -3.63
CA ASP A 185 -0.40 -3.00 -3.43
C ASP A 185 -1.73 -2.53 -4.04
N THR A 186 -2.07 -3.06 -5.21
CA THR A 186 -3.30 -2.71 -5.94
C THR A 186 -4.54 -3.04 -5.12
N GLN A 187 -4.49 -4.08 -4.26
CA GLN A 187 -5.59 -4.36 -3.34
C GLN A 187 -5.82 -3.15 -2.43
N ARG A 188 -4.76 -2.59 -1.85
CA ARG A 188 -4.92 -1.46 -0.94
C ARG A 188 -5.47 -0.22 -1.64
N LEU A 189 -5.03 0.05 -2.87
CA LEU A 189 -5.59 1.13 -3.68
C LEU A 189 -7.08 0.91 -3.96
N ALA A 190 -7.47 -0.33 -4.31
CA ALA A 190 -8.87 -0.71 -4.51
C ALA A 190 -9.70 -0.52 -3.24
N GLU A 191 -9.18 -0.93 -2.08
CA GLU A 191 -9.87 -0.76 -0.79
C GLU A 191 -10.16 0.71 -0.50
N VAL A 192 -9.21 1.59 -0.80
CA VAL A 192 -9.34 3.03 -0.56
C VAL A 192 -10.33 3.68 -1.53
N LEU A 193 -10.20 3.45 -2.83
CA LEU A 193 -11.02 4.12 -3.84
C LEU A 193 -12.44 3.54 -3.93
N LEU A 194 -12.59 2.22 -3.74
CA LEU A 194 -13.90 1.55 -3.79
C LEU A 194 -14.58 1.47 -2.42
N GLN A 195 -13.95 2.03 -1.37
CA GLN A 195 -14.43 2.08 0.00
C GLN A 195 -14.89 0.71 0.53
N GLU A 196 -14.15 -0.34 0.19
CA GLU A 196 -14.46 -1.70 0.61
C GLU A 196 -13.23 -2.42 1.14
N ARG A 197 -13.28 -2.85 2.39
CA ARG A 197 -12.18 -3.54 3.04
C ARG A 197 -12.07 -4.98 2.56
N ARG A 198 -10.83 -5.42 2.31
CA ARG A 198 -10.47 -6.78 1.87
C ARG A 198 -11.19 -7.19 0.59
N ILE A 199 -11.45 -6.23 -0.30
CA ILE A 199 -12.03 -6.52 -1.61
C ILE A 199 -11.12 -7.49 -2.38
N SER A 200 -11.71 -8.57 -2.90
CA SER A 200 -10.98 -9.56 -3.70
C SER A 200 -10.67 -9.01 -5.09
N LEU A 201 -9.66 -9.57 -5.77
CA LEU A 201 -9.33 -9.20 -7.14
C LEU A 201 -10.53 -9.35 -8.09
N GLU A 202 -11.26 -10.47 -7.96
CA GLU A 202 -12.50 -10.73 -8.71
C GLU A 202 -13.53 -9.60 -8.51
N LYS A 203 -13.83 -9.26 -7.24
CA LYS A 203 -14.84 -8.26 -6.93
C LYS A 203 -14.42 -6.85 -7.35
N ALA A 204 -13.13 -6.53 -7.23
CA ALA A 204 -12.58 -5.26 -7.71
C ALA A 204 -12.70 -5.16 -9.24
N ALA A 205 -12.34 -6.22 -9.96
CA ALA A 205 -12.49 -6.33 -11.41
C ALA A 205 -13.95 -6.17 -11.87
N GLU A 206 -14.89 -6.83 -11.19
CA GLU A 206 -16.33 -6.68 -11.46
C GLU A 206 -16.82 -5.25 -11.24
N ARG A 207 -16.46 -4.61 -10.11
CA ARG A 207 -16.86 -3.22 -9.82
C ARG A 207 -16.31 -2.22 -10.81
N LEU A 208 -15.08 -2.41 -11.26
CA LEU A 208 -14.40 -1.52 -12.19
C LEU A 208 -14.73 -1.84 -13.67
N ASN A 209 -15.52 -2.89 -13.90
CA ASN A 209 -15.87 -3.42 -15.22
C ASN A 209 -14.60 -3.58 -16.09
N THR A 210 -13.64 -4.34 -15.57
CA THR A 210 -12.38 -4.61 -16.28
C THR A 210 -12.61 -5.49 -17.51
N PRO A 211 -11.82 -5.30 -18.59
CA PRO A 211 -11.93 -6.12 -19.80
C PRO A 211 -11.57 -7.59 -19.57
N VAL A 212 -10.79 -7.85 -18.53
CA VAL A 212 -10.33 -9.17 -18.11
C VAL A 212 -11.06 -9.57 -16.84
N LYS A 213 -11.49 -10.84 -16.76
CA LYS A 213 -12.10 -11.44 -15.59
C LYS A 213 -11.26 -12.60 -15.09
N LYS A 214 -11.23 -12.75 -13.76
CA LYS A 214 -10.58 -13.85 -13.05
C LYS A 214 -11.24 -15.19 -13.38
N MET A 215 -10.43 -16.23 -13.57
CA MET A 215 -10.90 -17.60 -13.78
C MET A 215 -11.50 -18.19 -12.49
N LYS A 216 -12.50 -19.07 -12.64
CA LYS A 216 -13.21 -19.73 -11.52
C LYS A 216 -12.91 -21.23 -11.48
N GLU A 217 -13.19 -21.85 -10.34
CA GLU A 217 -13.15 -23.31 -10.13
C GLU A 217 -11.79 -23.92 -10.49
N ILE A 218 -10.77 -23.50 -9.74
CA ILE A 218 -9.39 -23.92 -9.92
C ILE A 218 -8.94 -24.73 -8.70
N GLU A 219 -8.31 -25.87 -8.96
CA GLU A 219 -7.68 -26.68 -7.92
C GLU A 219 -6.29 -26.10 -7.62
N HIS A 220 -6.09 -25.59 -6.41
CA HIS A 220 -4.82 -25.00 -5.99
C HIS A 220 -3.78 -26.06 -5.61
N GLY A 221 -2.49 -25.70 -5.73
CA GLY A 221 -1.36 -26.51 -5.25
C GLY A 221 -0.78 -27.52 -6.24
N LYS A 222 -1.48 -27.81 -7.34
CA LYS A 222 -1.01 -28.70 -8.41
C LYS A 222 -0.84 -27.95 -9.72
N VAL A 223 0.37 -27.99 -10.28
CA VAL A 223 0.67 -27.33 -11.56
C VAL A 223 0.02 -28.12 -12.70
N THR A 224 -0.93 -27.47 -13.36
CA THR A 224 -1.64 -27.96 -14.56
C THR A 224 -1.71 -26.82 -15.58
N GLU A 225 -1.98 -27.09 -16.86
CA GLU A 225 -2.15 -26.01 -17.86
C GLU A 225 -3.22 -25.00 -17.41
N LYS A 226 -4.36 -25.48 -16.89
CA LYS A 226 -5.44 -24.63 -16.35
C LYS A 226 -4.99 -23.77 -15.17
N TYR A 227 -4.06 -24.26 -14.34
CA TYR A 227 -3.52 -23.50 -13.21
C TYR A 227 -2.56 -22.40 -13.67
N ILE A 228 -1.77 -22.68 -14.71
CA ILE A 228 -0.91 -21.68 -15.35
C ILE A 228 -1.76 -20.60 -16.02
N ASP A 229 -2.82 -20.98 -16.75
CA ASP A 229 -3.78 -20.04 -17.34
C ASP A 229 -4.41 -19.13 -16.27
N TYR A 230 -4.79 -19.71 -15.13
CA TYR A 230 -5.36 -18.95 -14.01
C TYR A 230 -4.37 -17.92 -13.45
N LEU A 231 -3.12 -18.31 -13.22
CA LEU A 231 -2.06 -17.43 -12.73
C LEU A 231 -1.79 -16.28 -13.71
N ILE A 232 -1.68 -16.59 -15.01
CA ILE A 232 -1.54 -15.56 -16.06
C ILE A 232 -2.73 -14.59 -15.99
N LYS A 233 -3.95 -15.13 -15.84
CA LYS A 233 -5.16 -14.32 -15.77
C LYS A 233 -5.21 -13.42 -14.55
N ASP A 234 -4.69 -13.85 -13.42
CA ASP A 234 -4.62 -13.06 -12.19
C ASP A 234 -3.67 -11.86 -12.35
N VAL A 235 -2.53 -12.04 -13.02
CA VAL A 235 -1.61 -10.92 -13.36
C VAL A 235 -2.28 -9.94 -14.33
N GLU A 236 -2.90 -10.43 -15.41
CA GLU A 236 -3.63 -9.59 -16.37
C GLU A 236 -4.76 -8.81 -15.69
N THR A 237 -5.52 -9.48 -14.81
CA THR A 237 -6.63 -8.86 -14.07
C THR A 237 -6.11 -7.82 -13.10
N THR A 238 -4.99 -8.09 -12.42
CA THR A 238 -4.33 -7.14 -11.51
C THR A 238 -3.91 -5.87 -12.25
N GLN A 239 -3.31 -6.00 -13.44
CA GLN A 239 -2.98 -4.85 -14.27
C GLN A 239 -4.24 -4.07 -14.70
N ALA A 240 -5.28 -4.76 -15.17
CA ALA A 240 -6.51 -4.12 -15.61
C ALA A 240 -7.21 -3.34 -14.47
N VAL A 241 -7.20 -3.91 -13.25
CA VAL A 241 -7.69 -3.24 -12.04
C VAL A 241 -6.83 -2.02 -11.72
N TYR A 242 -5.50 -2.16 -11.75
CA TYR A 242 -4.56 -1.05 -11.54
C TYR A 242 -4.84 0.12 -12.49
N GLU A 243 -4.96 -0.12 -13.79
CA GLU A 243 -5.21 0.94 -14.79
C GLU A 243 -6.54 1.64 -14.56
N LYS A 244 -7.60 0.90 -14.20
CA LYS A 244 -8.91 1.47 -13.88
C LYS A 244 -8.85 2.33 -12.61
N LEU A 245 -8.13 1.89 -11.58
CA LEU A 245 -7.95 2.65 -10.34
C LEU A 245 -7.10 3.90 -10.55
N VAL A 246 -6.08 3.85 -11.42
CA VAL A 246 -5.30 5.04 -11.82
C VAL A 246 -6.23 6.06 -12.47
N LYS A 247 -7.04 5.65 -13.44
CA LYS A 247 -8.01 6.52 -14.12
C LYS A 247 -9.02 7.11 -13.15
N GLU A 248 -9.55 6.31 -12.23
CA GLU A 248 -10.45 6.75 -11.17
C GLU A 248 -9.77 7.79 -10.27
N LEU A 249 -8.53 7.53 -9.82
CA LEU A 249 -7.76 8.47 -8.99
C LEU A 249 -7.52 9.81 -9.72
N ASP A 250 -7.29 9.79 -11.03
CA ASP A 250 -7.06 10.98 -11.83
C ASP A 250 -8.30 11.89 -11.93
N VAL A 251 -9.51 11.32 -11.82
CA VAL A 251 -10.77 12.10 -11.79
C VAL A 251 -10.80 13.07 -10.61
N TYR A 252 -10.20 12.71 -9.47
CA TYR A 252 -10.17 13.58 -8.29
C TYR A 252 -9.24 14.79 -8.46
N GLN A 253 -8.32 14.77 -9.45
CA GLN A 253 -7.34 15.83 -9.69
C GLN A 253 -6.49 16.18 -8.46
N ILE A 254 -6.20 15.18 -7.62
CA ILE A 254 -5.34 15.31 -6.45
C ILE A 254 -3.94 14.85 -6.82
N HIS A 255 -2.95 15.73 -6.63
CA HIS A 255 -1.53 15.47 -6.85
C HIS A 255 -0.93 14.58 -5.75
N VAL A 256 -1.43 13.34 -5.65
CA VAL A 256 -0.94 12.32 -4.73
C VAL A 256 -0.16 11.25 -5.52
N PRO A 257 1.09 10.94 -5.12
CA PRO A 257 1.79 9.78 -5.65
C PRO A 257 1.06 8.50 -5.27
N ILE A 258 0.81 7.64 -6.27
CA ILE A 258 0.01 6.42 -6.07
C ILE A 258 0.61 5.49 -5.00
N THR A 259 1.94 5.46 -4.89
CA THR A 259 2.69 4.69 -3.88
C THR A 259 2.63 5.28 -2.46
N LYS A 260 1.95 6.41 -2.26
CA LYS A 260 1.75 7.06 -0.94
C LYS A 260 0.30 6.98 -0.45
N ILE A 261 -0.57 6.27 -1.16
CA ILE A 261 -1.96 6.04 -0.77
C ILE A 261 -2.03 4.81 0.15
N PHE A 262 -1.96 5.07 1.46
CA PHE A 262 -2.10 4.03 2.48
C PHE A 262 -3.52 3.98 3.06
N SER A 263 -4.28 5.06 2.91
CA SER A 263 -5.67 5.18 3.34
C SER A 263 -6.37 6.34 2.64
N GLU A 264 -7.66 6.45 2.86
CA GLU A 264 -8.52 7.58 2.48
C GLU A 264 -7.93 8.90 3.04
N ALA A 265 -7.36 8.84 4.25
CA ALA A 265 -6.69 9.98 4.86
C ALA A 265 -5.38 10.38 4.15
N SER A 266 -4.70 9.48 3.43
CA SER A 266 -3.59 9.88 2.55
C SER A 266 -4.10 10.84 1.48
N ILE A 267 -5.17 10.49 0.78
CA ILE A 267 -5.77 11.32 -0.27
C ILE A 267 -6.19 12.67 0.32
N GLY A 268 -6.90 12.67 1.45
CA GLY A 268 -7.33 13.90 2.13
C GLY A 268 -6.17 14.83 2.52
N LYS A 269 -5.03 14.29 2.97
CA LYS A 269 -3.84 15.11 3.30
C LYS A 269 -3.26 15.81 2.07
N TYR A 270 -3.15 15.10 0.95
CA TYR A 270 -2.66 15.70 -0.30
C TYR A 270 -3.66 16.70 -0.86
N ALA A 271 -4.97 16.44 -0.78
CA ALA A 271 -6.00 17.40 -1.16
C ALA A 271 -5.89 18.70 -0.35
N LEU A 272 -5.78 18.61 0.98
CA LEU A 272 -5.62 19.79 1.84
C LEU A 272 -4.32 20.54 1.53
N SER A 273 -3.21 19.82 1.33
CA SER A 273 -1.93 20.43 0.95
C SER A 273 -2.02 21.15 -0.40
N GLN A 274 -2.72 20.57 -1.38
CA GLN A 274 -2.93 21.17 -2.70
C GLN A 274 -3.81 22.42 -2.62
N LEU A 275 -4.72 22.49 -1.65
CA LEU A 275 -5.50 23.70 -1.34
C LEU A 275 -4.69 24.76 -0.56
N GLY A 276 -3.41 24.51 -0.26
CA GLY A 276 -2.54 25.42 0.49
C GLY A 276 -2.73 25.38 2.00
N VAL A 277 -3.48 24.41 2.53
CA VAL A 277 -3.65 24.24 3.99
C VAL A 277 -2.34 23.74 4.57
N LYS A 278 -1.77 24.55 5.47
CA LYS A 278 -0.52 24.22 6.17
C LYS A 278 -0.80 23.65 7.57
N PRO A 279 0.09 22.78 8.10
CA PRO A 279 -0.01 22.34 9.48
C PRO A 279 -0.04 23.51 10.46
N PHE A 280 -0.91 23.43 11.47
CA PHE A 280 -1.12 24.50 12.44
C PHE A 280 0.19 24.99 13.11
N LEU A 281 1.06 24.07 13.53
CA LEU A 281 2.34 24.38 14.17
C LEU A 281 3.41 24.89 13.21
N GLU A 282 3.22 24.76 11.90
CA GLU A 282 4.08 25.41 10.91
C GLU A 282 3.73 26.90 10.80
N LEU A 283 2.44 27.23 10.81
CA LEU A 283 1.95 28.61 10.78
C LEU A 283 2.12 29.33 12.14
N ASN A 284 2.05 28.59 13.23
CA ASN A 284 2.09 29.12 14.59
C ASN A 284 3.17 28.39 15.43
N PRO A 285 4.47 28.53 15.09
CA PRO A 285 5.56 27.75 15.70
C PRO A 285 5.79 28.05 17.19
N ASP A 286 5.38 29.24 17.64
CA ASP A 286 5.52 29.71 19.02
C ASP A 286 4.19 29.72 19.78
N PHE A 287 3.17 29.03 19.26
CA PHE A 287 1.87 28.94 19.92
C PHE A 287 2.02 28.22 21.28
N PRO A 288 1.47 28.75 22.39
CA PRO A 288 1.74 28.21 23.72
C PRO A 288 1.23 26.77 23.90
N ASP A 289 2.13 25.85 24.26
CA ASP A 289 1.82 24.43 24.52
C ASP A 289 0.74 24.26 25.60
N LEU A 290 0.71 25.12 26.62
CA LEU A 290 -0.31 25.11 27.67
C LEU A 290 -1.72 25.33 27.09
N ILE A 291 -1.86 26.25 26.12
CA ILE A 291 -3.13 26.53 25.47
C ILE A 291 -3.55 25.35 24.59
N ILE A 292 -2.61 24.77 23.82
CA ILE A 292 -2.86 23.56 23.03
C ILE A 292 -3.34 22.43 23.94
N GLY A 293 -2.64 22.21 25.07
CA GLY A 293 -3.02 21.22 26.07
C GLY A 293 -4.46 21.43 26.56
N ASN A 294 -4.82 22.66 26.93
CA ASN A 294 -6.17 23.02 27.34
C ASN A 294 -7.20 22.74 26.23
N MET A 295 -6.94 23.16 24.99
CA MET A 295 -7.81 22.87 23.85
C MET A 295 -8.00 21.36 23.64
N MET A 296 -6.93 20.58 23.72
CA MET A 296 -6.95 19.12 23.55
C MET A 296 -7.76 18.41 24.64
N THR A 297 -7.94 19.00 25.83
CA THR A 297 -8.85 18.43 26.85
C THR A 297 -10.32 18.45 26.41
N SER A 298 -10.69 19.39 25.52
CA SER A 298 -12.04 19.51 24.97
C SER A 298 -12.27 18.66 23.71
N TYR A 299 -11.25 17.96 23.21
CA TYR A 299 -11.38 17.16 21.99
C TYR A 299 -12.10 15.83 22.26
N PHE A 300 -13.34 15.68 21.83
CA PHE A 300 -14.11 14.45 21.96
C PHE A 300 -14.36 13.78 20.61
N GLY A 301 -14.40 12.44 20.62
CA GLY A 301 -14.80 11.66 19.45
C GLY A 301 -16.33 11.64 19.29
N GLY A 302 -16.82 10.80 18.36
CA GLY A 302 -18.26 10.57 18.20
C GLY A 302 -18.92 10.06 19.49
N ARG A 303 -20.15 10.51 19.75
CA ARG A 303 -20.96 10.05 20.88
C ARG A 303 -21.55 8.68 20.58
N THR A 304 -21.27 7.71 21.44
CA THR A 304 -21.83 6.36 21.36
C THR A 304 -22.50 6.00 22.67
N GLU A 305 -23.77 5.58 22.63
CA GLU A 305 -24.56 5.22 23.81
C GLU A 305 -25.32 3.92 23.59
N CYS A 306 -25.46 3.11 24.64
CA CYS A 306 -26.27 1.89 24.64
C CYS A 306 -27.44 2.10 25.62
N LYS A 307 -28.62 2.43 25.10
CA LYS A 307 -29.83 2.62 25.92
C LYS A 307 -30.57 1.31 26.20
N ILE A 308 -30.49 0.35 25.27
CA ILE A 308 -31.18 -0.94 25.35
C ILE A 308 -30.14 -2.02 25.05
N ARG A 309 -29.98 -2.98 25.96
CA ARG A 309 -28.91 -3.98 25.91
C ARG A 309 -29.51 -5.38 26.04
N LYS A 310 -29.11 -6.28 25.12
CA LYS A 310 -29.50 -7.71 25.09
C LYS A 310 -31.00 -7.97 24.85
N GLU A 311 -31.72 -6.99 24.33
CA GLU A 311 -33.14 -7.13 23.98
C GLU A 311 -33.33 -6.77 22.49
N PRO A 312 -33.77 -7.71 21.64
CA PRO A 312 -34.07 -7.42 20.25
C PRO A 312 -35.30 -6.52 20.13
N ILE A 313 -35.11 -5.30 19.63
CA ILE A 313 -36.19 -4.33 19.44
C ILE A 313 -36.17 -3.84 17.99
N LYS A 314 -37.36 -3.59 17.43
CA LYS A 314 -37.50 -2.96 16.12
C LYS A 314 -36.99 -1.52 16.19
N VAL A 315 -36.02 -1.19 15.35
CA VAL A 315 -35.41 0.14 15.27
C VAL A 315 -35.41 0.64 13.84
N THR A 316 -35.38 1.96 13.67
CA THR A 316 -35.09 2.61 12.39
C THR A 316 -33.70 3.22 12.49
N VAL A 317 -32.83 2.91 11.53
CA VAL A 317 -31.48 3.49 11.45
C VAL A 317 -31.55 4.82 10.73
N LEU A 318 -30.99 5.86 11.33
CA LEU A 318 -30.84 7.19 10.75
C LEU A 318 -29.34 7.52 10.69
N ASP A 319 -28.90 8.12 9.58
CA ASP A 319 -27.51 8.52 9.37
C ASP A 319 -27.45 9.95 8.80
N PHE A 320 -26.37 10.67 9.10
CA PHE A 320 -26.11 12.01 8.61
C PHE A 320 -25.02 11.95 7.54
N THR A 321 -25.42 12.08 6.27
CA THR A 321 -24.48 12.13 5.14
C THR A 321 -23.46 13.26 5.36
N SER A 322 -22.17 12.92 5.35
CA SER A 322 -21.07 13.88 5.45
C SER A 322 -21.19 14.83 6.66
N MET A 323 -21.56 14.31 7.83
CA MET A 323 -21.81 15.10 9.04
C MET A 323 -20.68 16.07 9.38
N TYR A 324 -19.42 15.59 9.44
CA TYR A 324 -18.29 16.44 9.85
C TYR A 324 -18.04 17.60 8.86
N PRO A 325 -17.90 17.38 7.54
CA PRO A 325 -17.85 18.48 6.58
C PRO A 325 -19.03 19.45 6.70
N THR A 326 -20.25 18.94 6.85
CA THR A 326 -21.46 19.76 6.97
C THR A 326 -21.40 20.67 8.18
N VAL A 327 -21.06 20.13 9.36
CA VAL A 327 -20.91 20.91 10.60
C VAL A 327 -19.79 21.95 10.46
N THR A 328 -18.63 21.58 9.89
CA THR A 328 -17.51 22.49 9.65
C THR A 328 -17.92 23.70 8.82
N MET A 329 -18.73 23.49 7.78
CA MET A 329 -19.20 24.58 6.91
C MET A 329 -20.30 25.41 7.56
N LEU A 330 -21.33 24.77 8.15
CA LEU A 330 -22.46 25.48 8.77
C LEU A 330 -22.06 26.32 9.99
N MET A 331 -21.09 25.84 10.78
CA MET A 331 -20.54 26.60 11.91
C MET A 331 -19.47 27.62 11.50
N ASN A 332 -19.21 27.77 10.19
CA ASN A 332 -18.17 28.64 9.64
C ASN A 332 -16.79 28.40 10.30
N LEU A 333 -16.44 27.12 10.52
CA LEU A 333 -15.18 26.72 11.13
C LEU A 333 -14.04 26.66 10.10
N TRP A 334 -14.37 26.53 8.81
CA TRP A 334 -13.38 26.48 7.73
C TRP A 334 -12.45 27.69 7.72
N LYS A 335 -12.93 28.87 8.09
CA LYS A 335 -12.13 30.10 8.20
C LYS A 335 -10.90 29.95 9.11
N TYR A 336 -10.96 29.08 10.13
CA TYR A 336 -9.83 28.82 11.02
C TYR A 336 -8.81 27.87 10.39
N ILE A 337 -9.24 26.98 9.48
CA ILE A 337 -8.37 26.04 8.78
C ILE A 337 -7.53 26.78 7.73
N ILE A 338 -8.11 27.78 7.07
CA ILE A 338 -7.44 28.59 6.03
C ILE A 338 -6.85 29.90 6.56
N ALA A 339 -6.87 30.14 7.87
CA ALA A 339 -6.31 31.36 8.45
C ALA A 339 -4.79 31.38 8.29
N GLU A 340 -4.22 32.55 7.98
CA GLU A 340 -2.76 32.72 7.87
C GLU A 340 -2.07 32.58 9.24
N SER A 341 -2.73 33.01 10.32
CA SER A 341 -2.24 32.86 11.70
C SER A 341 -3.40 32.90 12.70
N LEU A 342 -3.20 32.32 13.88
CA LEU A 342 -4.11 32.43 15.02
C LEU A 342 -3.40 33.11 16.17
N VAL A 343 -3.98 34.20 16.68
CA VAL A 343 -3.45 34.93 17.84
C VAL A 343 -4.31 34.62 19.04
N SER A 344 -3.70 34.08 20.09
CA SER A 344 -4.34 33.98 21.40
C SER A 344 -4.40 35.36 22.04
N GLN A 345 -5.58 35.84 22.37
CA GLN A 345 -5.73 37.01 23.23
C GLN A 345 -5.96 36.55 24.68
N PRO A 346 -5.29 37.16 25.67
CA PRO A 346 -5.64 36.92 27.06
C PRO A 346 -7.10 37.36 27.29
N PHE A 347 -7.90 36.44 27.83
CA PHE A 347 -9.23 36.79 28.33
C PHE A 347 -9.03 37.63 29.60
N ASN A 348 -9.10 38.94 29.46
CA ASN A 348 -9.22 39.84 30.60
C ASN A 348 -10.68 39.76 31.08
N TYR A 349 -10.88 39.21 32.28
CA TYR A 349 -12.14 39.33 33.01
C TYR A 349 -12.34 40.74 33.55
#